data_AF-A0A367HP84-F1
#
_entry.id   AF-A0A367HP84-F1
#
_cell.length_a   1.000
_cell.length_b   1.000
_cell.length_c   1.000
_cell.angle_alpha   90.00
_cell.angle_beta   90.00
_cell.angle_gamma   90.00
#
_symmetry.space_group_name_H-M   'P 1'
#
loop_
_entity.id
_entity.type
_entity.pdbx_description
1 polymer ?
#
loop_
_entity_poly.entity_id
_entity_poly.type
_entity_poly.pdbx_seq_one_letter_code
_entity_poly.pdbx_strand_id
1 'polypeptide(L)'
;MKSRLRHRPSRSAAAVFRGRIAAMVGAVALLAAVFTGTTATGTATAAGNGARIAAVGGWTCPGAAVPPGYVITMFNRSGCNGAGSWLQQPVRDGIWTCSGSPIVSGYVITDYDRNGCSGIGAWFHRLVRNGIWTCPYSPIPAGYRSTTYDARGCSGLGAWLTIRA
;
A
#
# COMPACT_ATOMS: atom_id res chain seq x y z
N MET A 1 -55.66 -6.16 -50.08
CA MET A 1 -55.34 -4.75 -49.75
C MET A 1 -53.94 -4.72 -49.13
N LYS A 2 -52.93 -4.21 -49.85
CA LYS A 2 -52.24 -2.91 -49.60
C LYS A 2 -51.78 -2.79 -48.12
N SER A 3 -50.50 -2.64 -47.76
CA SER A 3 -49.37 -2.01 -48.44
C SER A 3 -48.05 -2.45 -47.80
N ARG A 4 -46.96 -2.49 -48.59
CA ARG A 4 -45.57 -2.61 -48.10
C ARG A 4 -45.10 -1.25 -47.61
N LEU A 5 -44.37 -1.18 -46.50
CA LEU A 5 -43.39 -0.11 -46.26
C LEU A 5 -42.09 -0.69 -45.68
N ARG A 6 -41.05 -0.65 -46.50
CA ARG A 6 -39.64 -0.67 -46.08
C ARG A 6 -39.25 0.78 -45.80
N HIS A 7 -38.46 1.08 -44.77
CA HIS A 7 -37.51 2.21 -44.70
C HIS A 7 -36.55 1.93 -43.52
N ARG A 8 -35.35 1.40 -43.82
CA ARG A 8 -34.05 2.08 -43.86
C ARG A 8 -33.54 2.61 -42.50
N PRO A 9 -32.42 2.08 -41.97
CA PRO A 9 -31.72 2.66 -40.83
C PRO A 9 -30.97 3.92 -41.26
N SER A 10 -31.14 5.03 -40.53
CA SER A 10 -30.38 6.26 -40.76
C SER A 10 -29.01 6.16 -40.08
N ARG A 11 -27.96 6.27 -40.90
CA ARG A 11 -26.62 6.69 -40.46
C ARG A 11 -26.49 8.19 -40.73
N SER A 12 -25.72 8.86 -39.86
CA SER A 12 -24.97 10.10 -40.06
C SER A 12 -25.66 11.45 -39.79
N ALA A 13 -25.17 12.14 -38.75
CA ALA A 13 -24.72 13.55 -38.77
C ALA A 13 -24.17 13.88 -37.35
N ALA A 14 -22.85 13.87 -37.15
CA ALA A 14 -21.97 15.03 -37.29
C ALA A 14 -22.05 16.00 -36.10
N ALA A 15 -20.94 16.08 -35.38
CA ALA A 15 -20.63 16.98 -34.28
C ALA A 15 -20.93 18.45 -34.58
N VAL A 16 -21.68 19.11 -33.69
CA VAL A 16 -21.73 20.57 -33.57
C VAL A 16 -21.91 20.95 -32.10
N PHE A 17 -20.80 21.15 -31.39
CA PHE A 17 -20.71 22.20 -30.37
C PHE A 17 -19.30 22.80 -30.47
N ARG A 18 -19.17 23.69 -31.45
CA ARG A 18 -18.01 24.53 -31.73
C ARG A 18 -18.42 25.99 -31.50
N GLY A 19 -17.61 26.69 -30.70
CA GLY A 19 -17.55 28.15 -30.63
C GLY A 19 -18.30 28.73 -29.43
N ARG A 20 -17.80 29.74 -28.73
CA ARG A 20 -16.72 30.72 -28.97
C ARG A 20 -16.30 31.18 -27.55
N ILE A 21 -15.08 31.58 -27.19
CA ILE A 21 -14.30 32.70 -27.70
C ILE A 21 -12.87 32.49 -27.14
N ALA A 22 -11.91 32.27 -28.04
CA ALA A 22 -10.50 32.50 -27.78
C ALA A 22 -10.11 33.77 -28.54
N ALA A 23 -9.10 34.48 -28.01
CA ALA A 23 -8.37 35.59 -28.61
C ALA A 23 -9.03 36.99 -28.54
N MET A 24 -8.64 37.75 -27.50
CA MET A 24 -8.33 39.17 -27.62
C MET A 24 -6.86 39.34 -27.21
N VAL A 25 -6.00 39.53 -28.19
CA VAL A 25 -4.59 39.93 -28.06
C VAL A 25 -4.53 41.42 -28.42
N GLY A 26 -3.86 42.23 -27.59
CA GLY A 26 -3.24 43.47 -28.08
C GLY A 26 -3.51 44.75 -27.29
N ALA A 27 -2.47 45.18 -26.57
CA ALA A 27 -2.08 46.58 -26.34
C ALA A 27 -2.91 47.45 -25.37
N VAL A 28 -2.57 47.38 -24.08
CA VAL A 28 -2.27 48.60 -23.30
C VAL A 28 -0.96 48.36 -22.55
N ALA A 29 0.16 48.59 -23.26
CA ALA A 29 1.43 48.86 -22.62
C ALA A 29 1.42 50.34 -22.24
N LEU A 30 1.46 50.65 -20.94
CA LEU A 30 2.15 51.81 -20.33
C LEU A 30 1.80 51.88 -18.84
N LEU A 31 2.83 52.00 -18.00
CA LEU A 31 2.83 52.27 -16.55
C LEU A 31 2.64 51.00 -15.67
N ALA A 32 3.60 50.51 -14.88
CA ALA A 32 4.85 51.09 -14.42
C ALA A 32 5.82 49.95 -14.05
N ALA A 33 7.05 50.06 -14.52
CA ALA A 33 8.19 49.30 -14.04
C ALA A 33 8.69 49.95 -12.74
N VAL A 34 8.23 49.47 -11.58
CA VAL A 34 8.85 49.65 -10.25
C VAL A 34 8.29 48.48 -9.43
N PHE A 35 8.99 47.38 -9.19
CA PHE A 35 10.13 47.23 -8.30
C PHE A 35 10.97 46.02 -8.72
N THR A 36 12.28 46.20 -8.66
CA THR A 36 13.33 45.18 -8.73
C THR A 36 13.06 44.00 -7.78
N GLY A 37 13.11 42.77 -8.30
CA GLY A 37 13.08 41.56 -7.48
C GLY A 37 13.10 40.28 -8.31
N THR A 38 14.30 39.89 -8.77
CA THR A 38 14.73 38.52 -9.14
C THR A 38 13.65 37.52 -9.55
N THR A 39 13.59 37.17 -10.84
CA THR A 39 12.91 35.97 -11.31
C THR A 39 13.62 34.73 -10.77
N ALA A 40 13.18 34.23 -9.62
CA ALA A 40 13.42 32.84 -9.25
C ALA A 40 12.68 31.98 -10.29
N THR A 41 13.42 31.24 -11.09
CA THR A 41 12.92 30.08 -11.83
C THR A 41 12.38 29.07 -10.80
N GLY A 42 11.12 29.23 -10.43
CA GLY A 42 10.40 28.24 -9.65
C GLY A 42 10.16 27.02 -10.52
N THR A 43 11.09 26.08 -10.50
CA THR A 43 10.79 24.70 -10.90
C THR A 43 9.64 24.24 -10.04
N ALA A 44 8.48 23.99 -10.64
CA ALA A 44 7.37 23.34 -9.97
C ALA A 44 7.85 21.93 -9.57
N THR A 45 8.37 21.79 -8.36
CA THR A 45 8.50 20.48 -7.73
C THR A 45 7.09 19.94 -7.63
N ALA A 46 6.81 18.85 -8.36
CA ALA A 46 5.68 18.01 -8.06
C ALA A 46 5.70 17.79 -6.54
N ALA A 47 4.63 18.21 -5.86
CA ALA A 47 4.41 17.83 -4.49
C ALA A 47 4.30 16.31 -4.50
N GLY A 48 5.44 15.62 -4.34
CA GLY A 48 5.43 14.23 -3.93
C GLY A 48 4.52 14.19 -2.72
N ASN A 49 3.61 13.23 -2.69
CA ASN A 49 2.92 12.87 -1.46
C ASN A 49 4.04 12.65 -0.44
N GLY A 50 4.33 13.69 0.34
CA GLY A 50 5.22 13.59 1.46
C GLY A 50 4.66 12.42 2.22
N ALA A 51 5.42 11.33 2.29
CA ALA A 51 5.18 10.30 3.26
C ALA A 51 5.05 11.08 4.55
N ARG A 52 3.82 11.32 5.00
CA ARG A 52 3.59 11.95 6.28
C ARG A 52 4.37 11.02 7.19
N ILE A 53 5.46 11.52 7.76
CA ILE A 53 6.21 10.76 8.74
C ILE A 53 5.16 10.47 9.78
N ALA A 54 4.65 9.24 9.75
CA ALA A 54 3.65 8.81 10.69
C ALA A 54 4.29 9.09 12.05
N ALA A 55 3.54 9.71 12.96
CA ALA A 55 3.92 9.68 14.36
C ALA A 55 4.38 8.26 14.66
N VAL A 56 5.56 8.12 15.26
CA VAL A 56 6.26 6.84 15.37
C VAL A 56 5.33 5.85 16.10
N GLY A 57 4.80 4.89 15.36
CA GLY A 57 3.78 3.96 15.85
C GLY A 57 2.37 4.56 15.97
N GLY A 58 1.37 3.68 16.00
CA GLY A 58 -0.04 4.04 16.10
C GLY A 58 -0.84 3.69 14.83
N TRP A 59 -2.08 4.17 14.79
CA TRP A 59 -2.97 3.95 13.66
C TRP A 59 -2.57 4.81 12.47
N THR A 60 -2.46 4.19 11.31
CA THR A 60 -2.04 4.84 10.06
C THR A 60 -2.99 4.50 8.93
N CYS A 61 -3.14 5.42 7.97
CA CYS A 61 -3.94 5.17 6.76
C CYS A 61 -3.14 4.36 5.73
N PRO A 62 -3.83 3.71 4.77
CA PRO A 62 -3.17 3.01 3.66
C PRO A 62 -2.17 3.92 2.95
N GLY A 63 -1.03 3.34 2.56
CA GLY A 63 0.08 4.06 1.93
C GLY A 63 1.09 4.68 2.89
N ALA A 64 0.82 4.71 4.20
CA ALA A 64 1.84 5.05 5.18
C ALA A 64 2.90 3.94 5.26
N ALA A 65 4.18 4.32 5.23
CA ALA A 65 5.28 3.39 5.43
C ALA A 65 5.27 2.85 6.88
N VAL A 66 5.70 1.60 7.06
CA VAL A 66 5.96 1.03 8.38
C VAL A 66 7.39 1.40 8.79
N PRO A 67 7.61 2.08 9.93
CA PRO A 67 8.95 2.42 10.40
C PRO A 67 9.83 1.17 10.59
N PRO A 68 11.16 1.30 10.47
CA PRO A 68 12.08 0.22 10.82
C PRO A 68 11.86 -0.27 12.26
N GLY A 69 11.80 -1.59 12.45
CA GLY A 69 11.54 -2.19 13.76
C GLY A 69 10.07 -2.19 14.19
N TYR A 70 9.16 -1.71 13.35
CA TYR A 70 7.71 -1.76 13.59
C TYR A 70 7.05 -2.84 12.72
N VAL A 71 5.89 -3.29 13.20
CA VAL A 71 5.04 -4.27 12.54
C VAL A 71 3.59 -3.81 12.60
N ILE A 72 2.75 -4.35 11.72
CA ILE A 72 1.32 -4.09 11.72
C ILE A 72 0.63 -5.18 12.53
N THR A 73 -0.16 -4.81 13.54
CA THR A 73 -0.76 -5.79 14.48
C THR A 73 -2.29 -5.81 14.44
N MET A 74 -2.91 -4.74 13.96
CA MET A 74 -4.36 -4.69 13.78
C MET A 74 -4.75 -3.92 12.52
N PHE A 75 -5.93 -4.27 12.02
CA PHE A 75 -6.62 -3.55 10.96
C PHE A 75 -7.99 -3.10 11.47
N ASN A 76 -8.29 -1.83 11.31
CA ASN A 76 -9.62 -1.28 11.58
C ASN A 76 -10.24 -0.82 10.27
N ARG A 77 -11.29 -1.55 9.84
CA ARG A 77 -12.00 -1.33 8.57
C ARG A 77 -12.68 0.04 8.47
N SER A 78 -13.14 0.62 9.58
CA SER A 78 -13.80 1.94 9.56
C SER A 78 -12.82 3.12 9.64
N GLY A 79 -11.54 2.86 9.89
CA GLY A 79 -10.52 3.90 9.98
C GLY A 79 -10.32 4.64 8.65
N CYS A 80 -9.75 5.85 8.74
CA CYS A 80 -9.43 6.69 7.58
C CYS A 80 -10.62 6.90 6.63
N ASN A 81 -11.74 7.37 7.18
CA ASN A 81 -12.99 7.63 6.44
C ASN A 81 -13.49 6.40 5.65
N GLY A 82 -13.34 5.20 6.23
CA GLY A 82 -13.74 3.94 5.61
C GLY A 82 -12.73 3.31 4.66
N ALA A 83 -11.56 3.92 4.45
CA ALA A 83 -10.47 3.31 3.66
C ALA A 83 -9.76 2.16 4.41
N GLY A 84 -10.02 2.03 5.71
CA GLY A 84 -9.29 1.14 6.61
C GLY A 84 -8.09 1.86 7.24
N SER A 85 -7.63 1.36 8.38
CA SER A 85 -6.43 1.85 9.05
C SER A 85 -5.64 0.70 9.67
N TRP A 86 -4.35 0.89 9.83
CA TRP A 86 -3.39 -0.12 10.26
C TRP A 86 -2.68 0.32 11.53
N LEU A 87 -2.76 -0.49 12.58
CA LEU A 87 -2.04 -0.23 13.82
C LEU A 87 -0.60 -0.71 13.69
N GLN A 88 0.34 0.22 13.75
CA GLN A 88 1.77 -0.05 13.76
C GLN A 88 2.31 -0.03 15.19
N GLN A 89 3.07 -1.06 15.57
CA GLN A 89 3.67 -1.18 16.90
C GLN A 89 5.13 -1.61 16.79
N PRO A 90 5.99 -1.28 17.77
CA PRO A 90 7.33 -1.86 17.84
C PRO A 90 7.24 -3.39 17.88
N VAL A 91 8.15 -4.05 17.17
CA VAL A 91 8.26 -5.51 17.21
C VAL A 91 8.69 -5.96 18.62
N ARG A 92 8.16 -7.11 19.04
CA ARG A 92 8.58 -7.82 20.25
C ARG A 92 8.48 -9.32 20.00
N ASP A 93 9.21 -10.12 20.76
CA ASP A 93 9.11 -11.59 20.65
C ASP A 93 7.71 -12.08 21.00
N GLY A 94 7.20 -13.03 20.21
CA GLY A 94 5.86 -13.59 20.38
C GLY A 94 4.73 -12.62 20.04
N ILE A 95 4.86 -11.86 18.95
CA ILE A 95 3.83 -10.92 18.49
C ILE A 95 3.05 -11.49 17.30
N TRP A 96 1.72 -11.35 17.33
CA TRP A 96 0.88 -11.57 16.16
C TRP A 96 0.85 -10.31 15.29
N THR A 97 1.11 -10.48 14.00
CA THR A 97 1.10 -9.40 13.02
C THR A 97 0.08 -9.69 11.94
N CYS A 98 -0.51 -8.65 11.36
CA CYS A 98 -1.39 -8.79 10.20
C CYS A 98 -0.62 -9.33 8.99
N SER A 99 -1.29 -10.11 8.14
CA SER A 99 -0.74 -10.48 6.84
C SER A 99 -0.41 -9.22 6.03
N GLY A 100 0.81 -9.18 5.47
CA GLY A 100 1.37 -7.98 4.83
C GLY A 100 2.22 -7.10 5.75
N SER A 101 2.26 -7.38 7.06
CA SER A 101 3.25 -6.77 7.94
C SER A 101 4.67 -7.18 7.51
N PRO A 102 5.67 -6.27 7.58
CA PRO A 102 7.06 -6.65 7.40
C PRO A 102 7.50 -7.66 8.47
N ILE A 103 8.43 -8.54 8.11
CA ILE A 103 9.14 -9.42 9.04
C ILE A 103 10.48 -8.75 9.35
N VAL A 104 10.63 -8.29 10.60
CA VAL A 104 11.84 -7.60 11.05
C VAL A 104 13.02 -8.57 11.07
N SER A 105 14.22 -8.09 10.73
CA SER A 105 15.44 -8.90 10.74
C SER A 105 15.63 -9.62 12.07
N GLY A 106 16.05 -10.90 12.01
CA GLY A 106 16.20 -11.78 13.17
C GLY A 106 14.90 -12.45 13.64
N TYR A 107 13.74 -12.01 13.14
CA TYR A 107 12.46 -12.69 13.39
C TYR A 107 12.13 -13.67 12.27
N VAL A 108 11.37 -14.70 12.66
CA VAL A 108 10.77 -15.72 11.81
C VAL A 108 9.28 -15.80 12.11
N ILE A 109 8.51 -16.31 11.16
CA ILE A 109 7.09 -16.62 11.38
C ILE A 109 6.94 -18.09 11.76
N THR A 110 6.17 -18.38 12.81
CA THR A 110 6.08 -19.73 13.39
C THR A 110 4.66 -20.26 13.52
N ASP A 111 3.67 -19.42 13.26
CA ASP A 111 2.28 -19.85 13.16
C ASP A 111 1.46 -18.93 12.24
N TYR A 112 0.28 -19.39 11.82
CA TYR A 112 -0.67 -18.66 11.00
C TYR A 112 -2.08 -18.77 11.55
N ASP A 113 -2.75 -17.64 11.73
CA ASP A 113 -4.18 -17.56 12.06
C ASP A 113 -4.93 -16.89 10.91
N ARG A 114 -5.75 -17.66 10.20
CA ARG A 114 -6.55 -17.17 9.06
C ARG A 114 -7.59 -16.11 9.47
N ASN A 115 -8.07 -16.15 10.71
CA ASN A 115 -9.10 -15.22 11.20
C ASN A 115 -8.48 -13.99 11.90
N GLY A 116 -7.17 -14.01 12.13
CA GLY A 116 -6.44 -12.93 12.75
C GLY A 116 -6.51 -11.63 11.95
N CYS A 117 -6.27 -10.51 12.64
CA CYS A 117 -6.30 -9.17 12.06
C CYS A 117 -7.62 -8.86 11.31
N SER A 118 -8.76 -9.11 11.96
CA SER A 118 -10.10 -8.84 11.41
C SER A 118 -10.36 -9.59 10.08
N GLY A 119 -9.90 -10.84 9.99
CA GLY A 119 -10.11 -11.72 8.83
C GLY A 119 -9.14 -11.53 7.67
N ILE A 120 -8.09 -10.73 7.83
CA ILE A 120 -7.01 -10.59 6.83
C ILE A 120 -6.03 -11.77 6.91
N GLY A 121 -5.95 -12.43 8.06
CA GLY A 121 -4.93 -13.40 8.39
C GLY A 121 -3.82 -12.76 9.21
N ALA A 122 -3.21 -13.52 10.12
CA ALA A 122 -2.13 -13.07 10.98
C ALA A 122 -1.00 -14.10 11.05
N TRP A 123 0.22 -13.62 11.18
CA TRP A 123 1.42 -14.44 11.36
C TRP A 123 1.98 -14.23 12.76
N PHE A 124 2.45 -15.32 13.37
CA PHE A 124 3.10 -15.24 14.68
C PHE A 124 4.61 -15.08 14.54
N HIS A 125 5.15 -13.95 14.99
CA HIS A 125 6.56 -13.61 14.87
C HIS A 125 7.32 -13.99 16.14
N ARG A 126 8.46 -14.66 15.97
CA ARG A 126 9.41 -14.99 17.04
C ARG A 126 10.85 -14.74 16.61
N LEU A 127 11.73 -14.47 17.56
CA LEU A 127 13.17 -14.47 17.31
C LEU A 127 13.64 -15.87 16.90
N VAL A 128 14.49 -15.94 15.89
CA VAL A 128 15.08 -17.20 15.43
C VAL A 128 15.92 -17.83 16.54
N ARG A 129 15.77 -19.14 16.71
CA ARG A 129 16.59 -19.96 17.62
C ARG A 129 16.70 -21.38 17.08
N ASN A 130 17.71 -22.12 17.54
CA ASN A 130 17.95 -23.48 17.09
C ASN A 130 16.76 -24.39 17.44
N GLY A 131 16.24 -25.14 16.46
CA GLY A 131 15.13 -26.06 16.62
C GLY A 131 13.75 -25.41 16.56
N ILE A 132 13.62 -24.19 16.05
CA ILE A 132 12.32 -23.53 15.87
C ILE A 132 11.65 -24.00 14.57
N TRP A 133 10.34 -24.24 14.62
CA TRP A 133 9.55 -24.48 13.41
C TRP A 133 9.13 -23.16 12.79
N THR A 134 9.48 -22.98 11.52
CA THR A 134 9.18 -21.77 10.76
C THR A 134 8.17 -22.07 9.65
N CYS A 135 7.16 -21.22 9.50
CA CYS A 135 6.16 -21.33 8.45
C CYS A 135 6.77 -21.10 7.06
N PRO A 136 6.05 -21.46 5.99
CA PRO A 136 6.42 -21.07 4.64
C PRO A 136 6.45 -19.53 4.58
N TYR A 137 7.28 -18.98 3.70
CA TYR A 137 7.50 -17.53 3.56
C TYR A 137 8.29 -16.87 4.70
N SER A 138 8.62 -17.60 5.78
CA SER A 138 9.55 -17.07 6.78
C SER A 138 10.91 -16.82 6.13
N PRO A 139 11.51 -15.62 6.30
CA PRO A 139 12.93 -15.46 6.03
C PRO A 139 13.71 -16.39 6.97
N ILE A 140 14.79 -16.98 6.47
CA ILE A 140 15.74 -17.74 7.30
C ILE A 140 16.96 -16.84 7.52
N PRO A 141 17.17 -16.32 8.74
CA PRO A 141 18.33 -15.47 9.02
C PRO A 141 19.66 -16.18 8.77
N ALA A 142 20.70 -15.40 8.48
CA ALA A 142 22.06 -15.93 8.30
C ALA A 142 22.52 -16.75 9.52
N GLY A 143 23.26 -17.83 9.26
CA GLY A 143 23.69 -18.78 10.29
C GLY A 143 22.63 -19.81 10.67
N TYR A 144 21.49 -19.85 9.97
CA TYR A 144 20.48 -20.90 10.09
C TYR A 144 20.18 -21.54 8.73
N ARG A 145 19.66 -22.77 8.79
CA ARG A 145 19.14 -23.49 7.62
C ARG A 145 17.86 -24.24 7.97
N SER A 146 16.98 -24.39 6.98
CA SER A 146 15.82 -25.28 7.04
C SER A 146 16.24 -26.73 6.80
N THR A 147 15.66 -27.67 7.53
CA THR A 147 15.93 -29.11 7.37
C THR A 147 14.64 -29.90 7.17
N THR A 148 14.06 -30.41 8.25
CA THR A 148 12.91 -31.29 8.23
C THR A 148 11.63 -30.51 7.93
N TYR A 149 10.73 -31.09 7.15
CA TYR A 149 9.41 -30.53 6.86
C TYR A 149 8.32 -31.26 7.65
N ASP A 150 7.36 -30.51 8.18
CA ASP A 150 6.11 -31.04 8.75
C ASP A 150 4.92 -30.36 8.06
N ALA A 151 4.09 -31.14 7.36
CA ALA A 151 2.91 -30.64 6.65
C ALA A 151 1.80 -30.10 7.57
N ARG A 152 1.82 -30.43 8.86
CA ARG A 152 0.79 -30.01 9.83
C ARG A 152 1.11 -28.65 10.46
N GLY A 153 2.35 -28.17 10.31
CA GLY A 153 2.78 -26.90 10.88
C GLY A 153 2.02 -25.69 10.33
N CYS A 154 1.99 -24.62 11.12
CA CYS A 154 1.42 -23.32 10.76
C CYS A 154 -0.02 -23.41 10.24
N SER A 155 -0.90 -24.02 11.05
CA SER A 155 -2.30 -24.25 10.71
C SER A 155 -2.51 -24.99 9.38
N GLY A 156 -1.64 -25.97 9.09
CA GLY A 156 -1.73 -26.83 7.90
C GLY A 156 -1.11 -26.26 6.63
N LEU A 157 -0.37 -25.15 6.72
CA LEU A 157 0.42 -24.61 5.60
C LEU A 157 1.76 -25.35 5.42
N GLY A 158 2.14 -26.14 6.41
CA GLY A 158 3.46 -26.76 6.52
C GLY A 158 4.41 -25.91 7.36
N ALA A 159 5.48 -26.50 7.87
CA ALA A 159 6.55 -25.80 8.55
C ALA A 159 7.88 -26.51 8.33
N TRP A 160 8.97 -25.77 8.44
CA TRP A 160 10.33 -26.27 8.33
C TRP A 160 11.05 -26.14 9.67
N LEU A 161 11.74 -27.18 10.08
CA LEU A 161 12.62 -27.14 11.24
C LEU A 161 13.84 -26.29 10.88
N THR A 162 14.01 -25.18 11.58
CA THR A 162 15.14 -24.28 11.41
C THR A 162 16.19 -24.58 12.47
N ILE A 163 17.40 -24.91 12.02
CA ILE A 163 18.55 -25.22 12.89
C ILE A 163 19.73 -24.31 12.55
N ARG A 164 20.67 -24.17 13.49
CA ARG A 164 21.92 -23.44 13.24
C ARG A 164 22.74 -24.17 12.16
N ALA A 165 23.25 -23.40 11.20
CA ALA A 165 24.00 -23.90 10.05
C ALA A 165 25.42 -24.32 10.43
#